data_AF-A0A7J7YGA7-F1
#
_entry.id   AF-A0A7J7YGA7-F1
#
_cell.length_a   1.000
_cell.length_b   1.000
_cell.length_c   1.000
_cell.angle_alpha   90.00
_cell.angle_beta   90.00
_cell.angle_gamma   90.00
#
_symmetry.space_group_name_H-M   'P 1'
#
loop_
_entity.id
_entity.type
_entity.pdbx_description
1 polymer ?
#
loop_
_entity_poly.entity_id
_entity_poly.type
_entity_poly.pdbx_seq_one_letter_code
_entity_poly.pdbx_strand_id
1 'polypeptide(L)'
;MYPNPLTYCTCWDPWNLGPRKLIKTPQPPRKRSTGKPQLAPLPPPSKNQNYVQPTTKAVASPKVKIHSGKQEESNKLPYEVINVSPGFRLIQNREQISVTLGDEVFERKKKSEIMDKIKFSRTDIIIDLEEQISELMVIIEQMNREHQSVEKLLSNEMNLRCAEMQKNFENKNRELKEAHAAELTELKNKYKAALEAEKLAAQEKLEEMEKEYKYLKNVFHTYQESICDEMEDKWSKKKAEWEKNEQLEREKILLHQKNQITKRFELKSEEEKKRINDSYSAALENFNREKEELLKQHEKDTLQLEELKKTKEVIEEELNAQTIVLESLNTILYHTQMELQKKKAVVGNLEKTFQTKFAESEEKFKYTIQLLTEENIHLRQKIIAKNEEIYEERLGKSTSVTIYEDDSNTLEDSSNKR
;
A
#
# COMPACT_ATOMS: atom_id res chain seq x y z
N MET A 1 -1.49 -21.96 45.16
CA MET A 1 -1.36 -21.90 43.69
C MET A 1 0.13 -21.83 43.36
N TYR A 2 0.63 -22.83 42.64
CA TYR A 2 2.03 -22.93 42.20
C TYR A 2 2.36 -21.85 41.16
N PRO A 3 3.56 -21.23 41.17
CA PRO A 3 4.05 -20.46 40.04
C PRO A 3 4.71 -21.40 39.01
N ASN A 4 4.25 -21.30 37.75
CA ASN A 4 4.73 -22.10 36.63
C ASN A 4 6.03 -21.49 36.05
N PRO A 5 7.07 -22.28 35.71
CA PRO A 5 8.34 -21.74 35.24
C PRO A 5 8.33 -21.50 33.72
N LEU A 6 8.78 -20.31 33.32
CA LEU A 6 8.99 -19.88 31.95
C LEU A 6 10.12 -20.70 31.28
N THR A 7 9.79 -21.45 30.24
CA THR A 7 10.77 -22.01 29.29
C THR A 7 11.13 -20.96 28.24
N TYR A 8 12.29 -20.33 28.38
CA TYR A 8 12.92 -19.49 27.36
C TYR A 8 13.57 -20.38 26.28
N CYS A 9 13.19 -20.25 25.00
CA CYS A 9 14.00 -20.78 23.89
C CYS A 9 15.11 -19.79 23.57
N THR A 10 16.36 -20.25 23.61
CA THR A 10 17.57 -19.49 23.24
C THR A 10 17.75 -19.30 21.73
N CYS A 11 16.67 -19.38 20.96
CA CYS A 11 16.72 -19.42 19.50
C CYS A 11 16.18 -18.14 18.80
N TRP A 12 15.73 -17.13 19.54
CA TRP A 12 15.19 -15.89 18.99
C TRP A 12 15.96 -14.68 19.56
N ASP A 13 17.03 -14.31 18.86
CA ASP A 13 17.63 -12.97 19.00
C ASP A 13 17.08 -12.08 17.87
N PRO A 14 16.26 -11.06 18.16
CA PRO A 14 15.60 -10.22 17.15
C PRO A 14 16.54 -9.29 16.36
N TRP A 15 17.84 -9.24 16.69
CA TRP A 15 18.73 -8.19 16.21
C TRP A 15 19.88 -8.65 15.30
N ASN A 16 19.98 -9.96 14.99
CA ASN A 16 21.13 -10.51 14.24
C ASN A 16 20.78 -11.15 12.88
N LEU A 17 20.00 -10.48 12.04
CA LEU A 17 19.84 -10.90 10.63
C LEU A 17 19.99 -9.71 9.68
N GLY A 18 21.19 -9.60 9.08
CA GLY A 18 21.48 -8.76 7.92
C GLY A 18 20.62 -9.09 6.68
N PRO A 19 20.82 -8.39 5.56
CA PRO A 19 19.83 -8.29 4.49
C PRO A 19 19.55 -9.65 3.83
N ARG A 20 18.33 -10.16 4.04
CA ARG A 20 17.86 -11.41 3.43
C ARG A 20 17.70 -11.22 1.92
N LYS A 21 18.43 -12.04 1.15
CA LYS A 21 18.24 -12.21 -0.29
C LYS A 21 16.81 -12.70 -0.56
N LEU A 22 16.16 -12.08 -1.54
CA LEU A 22 14.84 -12.43 -2.05
C LEU A 22 14.78 -13.93 -2.43
N ILE A 23 13.97 -14.69 -1.70
CA ILE A 23 13.64 -16.08 -2.06
C ILE A 23 12.59 -16.01 -3.18
N LYS A 24 12.94 -16.55 -4.35
CA LYS A 24 12.05 -16.71 -5.50
C LYS A 24 10.87 -17.60 -5.12
N THR A 25 9.66 -17.13 -5.41
CA THR A 25 8.41 -17.90 -5.36
C THR A 25 8.47 -19.10 -6.31
N PRO A 26 8.01 -20.31 -5.92
CA PRO A 26 7.87 -21.41 -6.86
C PRO A 26 6.71 -21.09 -7.81
N GLN A 27 6.97 -21.10 -9.12
CA GLN A 27 5.90 -21.01 -10.12
C GLN A 27 5.01 -22.27 -10.09
N PRO A 28 3.70 -22.13 -10.33
CA PRO A 28 2.83 -23.28 -10.54
C PRO A 28 3.15 -23.93 -11.91
N PRO A 29 3.03 -25.26 -12.04
CA PRO A 29 3.36 -25.93 -13.28
C PRO A 29 2.38 -25.53 -14.40
N ARG A 30 2.95 -25.09 -15.52
CA ARG A 30 2.23 -24.78 -16.76
C ARG A 30 1.46 -26.01 -17.25
N LYS A 31 0.17 -25.81 -17.55
CA LYS A 31 -0.65 -26.71 -18.38
C LYS A 31 0.09 -27.02 -19.68
N ARG A 32 0.37 -28.30 -19.97
CA ARG A 32 0.63 -28.77 -21.33
C ARG A 32 -0.58 -29.52 -21.88
N SER A 33 -0.78 -29.26 -23.15
CA SER A 33 -1.74 -29.79 -24.11
C SER A 33 -1.71 -31.32 -24.26
N THR A 34 -2.92 -31.85 -24.47
CA THR A 34 -3.32 -32.89 -25.43
C THR A 34 -2.26 -33.92 -25.87
N GLY A 35 -2.30 -35.09 -25.25
CA GLY A 35 -1.62 -36.31 -25.74
C GLY A 35 -2.05 -37.52 -24.90
N LYS A 36 -2.75 -38.48 -25.50
CA LYS A 36 -3.26 -39.72 -24.87
C LYS A 36 -2.14 -40.54 -24.21
N PRO A 37 -2.33 -41.13 -23.02
CA PRO A 37 -1.58 -42.30 -22.59
C PRO A 37 -2.38 -43.60 -22.77
N GLN A 38 -1.71 -44.61 -23.33
CA GLN A 38 -2.18 -45.97 -23.52
C GLN A 38 -2.40 -46.70 -22.18
N LEU A 39 -3.46 -47.50 -22.12
CA LEU A 39 -3.75 -48.45 -21.05
C LEU A 39 -2.80 -49.65 -21.14
N ALA A 40 -2.13 -49.98 -20.03
CA ALA A 40 -1.46 -51.26 -19.83
C ALA A 40 -2.33 -52.18 -18.93
N PRO A 41 -2.27 -53.52 -19.09
CA PRO A 41 -3.29 -54.45 -18.61
C PRO A 41 -3.11 -54.85 -17.14
N LEU A 42 -4.23 -55.03 -16.44
CA LEU A 42 -4.29 -55.67 -15.11
C LEU A 42 -4.11 -57.19 -15.23
N PRO A 43 -3.44 -57.86 -14.27
CA PRO A 43 -3.30 -59.33 -14.26
C PRO A 43 -4.58 -60.02 -13.75
N PRO A 44 -4.79 -61.32 -14.08
CA PRO A 44 -6.04 -62.04 -13.78
C PRO A 44 -6.10 -62.56 -12.32
N PRO A 45 -7.31 -62.84 -11.80
CA PRO A 45 -7.50 -63.32 -10.43
C PRO A 45 -7.13 -64.79 -10.27
N SER A 46 -6.34 -65.10 -9.23
CA SER A 46 -6.00 -66.45 -8.81
C SER A 46 -7.13 -67.09 -7.98
N LYS A 47 -7.54 -68.29 -8.39
CA LYS A 47 -8.28 -69.25 -7.57
C LYS A 47 -7.34 -69.85 -6.52
N ASN A 48 -7.76 -69.94 -5.26
CA ASN A 48 -7.93 -71.21 -4.52
C ASN A 48 -8.10 -71.03 -3.00
N GLN A 49 -9.11 -71.77 -2.50
CA GLN A 49 -9.14 -72.57 -1.26
C GLN A 49 -9.19 -71.90 0.14
N ASN A 50 -10.41 -71.96 0.71
CA ASN A 50 -10.78 -72.57 2.00
C ASN A 50 -9.71 -72.65 3.11
N TYR A 51 -9.99 -72.01 4.27
CA TYR A 51 -9.96 -72.67 5.59
C TYR A 51 -10.80 -71.90 6.63
N VAL A 52 -11.92 -72.54 7.02
CA VAL A 52 -12.62 -72.64 8.32
C VAL A 52 -12.50 -71.51 9.38
N GLN A 53 -13.65 -70.91 9.75
CA GLN A 53 -14.32 -71.08 11.06
C GLN A 53 -15.70 -70.40 11.09
N PRO A 54 -16.75 -71.07 11.64
CA PRO A 54 -17.92 -70.38 12.16
C PRO A 54 -18.14 -70.66 13.66
N THR A 55 -18.52 -69.61 14.38
CA THR A 55 -18.91 -69.64 15.79
C THR A 55 -20.42 -69.44 15.89
N THR A 56 -21.14 -70.40 16.46
CA THR A 56 -22.15 -70.27 17.55
C THR A 56 -23.22 -71.39 17.52
N LYS A 57 -23.59 -71.83 18.74
CA LYS A 57 -24.54 -72.89 19.14
C LYS A 57 -26.01 -72.40 18.93
N ALA A 58 -27.11 -73.16 18.98
CA ALA A 58 -27.48 -74.35 19.77
C ALA A 58 -28.77 -75.04 19.24
N VAL A 59 -28.87 -76.36 19.47
CA VAL A 59 -30.02 -77.20 19.93
C VAL A 59 -31.46 -76.88 19.46
N ALA A 60 -32.09 -77.82 18.73
CA ALA A 60 -33.26 -78.61 19.17
C ALA A 60 -33.90 -79.42 18.02
N SER A 61 -34.12 -80.71 18.27
CA SER A 61 -34.91 -81.68 17.49
C SER A 61 -36.40 -81.26 17.36
N PRO A 62 -37.23 -81.80 16.41
CA PRO A 62 -37.60 -83.22 16.44
C PRO A 62 -37.87 -83.94 15.09
N LYS A 63 -37.70 -85.28 15.17
CA LYS A 63 -38.32 -86.40 14.45
C LYS A 63 -39.44 -86.08 13.44
N VAL A 64 -39.40 -86.72 12.26
CA VAL A 64 -40.29 -87.84 11.84
C VAL A 64 -39.63 -88.64 10.70
N LYS A 65 -39.83 -89.96 10.75
CA LYS A 65 -39.39 -91.06 9.87
C LYS A 65 -39.93 -90.96 8.44
N ILE A 66 -39.25 -91.59 7.48
CA ILE A 66 -39.78 -92.70 6.64
C ILE A 66 -38.61 -93.53 6.09
N HIS A 67 -38.81 -94.84 6.07
CA HIS A 67 -37.88 -95.95 5.83
C HIS A 67 -37.66 -96.25 4.33
N SER A 68 -36.49 -96.82 3.97
CA SER A 68 -36.39 -98.04 3.12
C SER A 68 -34.95 -98.54 2.86
N GLY A 69 -34.74 -99.85 3.00
CA GLY A 69 -33.68 -100.69 2.39
C GLY A 69 -32.44 -100.94 3.26
N LYS A 70 -31.88 -102.14 3.46
CA LYS A 70 -31.99 -103.50 2.89
C LYS A 70 -31.46 -104.48 3.97
N GLN A 71 -32.13 -105.60 4.28
CA GLN A 71 -31.95 -106.97 3.74
C GLN A 71 -30.71 -107.71 4.28
N GLU A 72 -30.92 -108.73 5.13
CA GLU A 72 -30.36 -110.11 5.06
C GLU A 72 -30.86 -110.94 6.28
N GLU A 73 -31.72 -111.93 6.01
CA GLU A 73 -31.54 -113.37 6.24
C GLU A 73 -31.63 -113.89 7.69
N SER A 74 -32.71 -114.64 7.99
CA SER A 74 -32.62 -116.10 8.23
C SER A 74 -33.93 -116.71 8.77
N ASN A 75 -34.50 -117.58 7.94
CA ASN A 75 -35.19 -118.86 8.19
C ASN A 75 -35.92 -119.14 9.53
N LYS A 76 -37.25 -119.27 9.45
CA LYS A 76 -37.98 -120.54 9.69
C LYS A 76 -39.49 -120.41 9.39
N LEU A 77 -40.06 -121.48 8.80
CA LEU A 77 -41.49 -121.83 8.55
C LEU A 77 -42.04 -121.50 7.15
N PRO A 78 -43.05 -122.25 6.65
CA PRO A 78 -43.38 -123.68 6.77
C PRO A 78 -43.45 -124.39 5.38
N TYR A 79 -43.26 -125.71 5.32
CA TYR A 79 -43.41 -126.51 4.09
C TYR A 79 -44.88 -126.50 3.62
N GLU A 80 -45.14 -126.09 2.38
CA GLU A 80 -46.46 -126.14 1.76
C GLU A 80 -46.57 -127.42 0.90
N VAL A 81 -47.37 -128.39 1.35
CA VAL A 81 -47.61 -129.66 0.64
C VAL A 81 -48.94 -129.55 -0.07
N ILE A 82 -48.92 -129.55 -1.40
CA ILE A 82 -50.11 -129.37 -2.24
C ILE A 82 -50.49 -130.72 -2.87
N ASN A 83 -51.72 -131.16 -2.63
CA ASN A 83 -52.30 -132.33 -3.31
C ASN A 83 -52.82 -131.87 -4.68
N VAL A 84 -52.10 -132.23 -5.74
CA VAL A 84 -52.47 -131.82 -7.11
C VAL A 84 -53.55 -132.74 -7.70
N SER A 85 -53.47 -134.04 -7.40
CA SER A 85 -54.40 -135.09 -7.86
C SER A 85 -54.20 -136.39 -7.04
N PRO A 86 -55.20 -137.32 -6.98
CA PRO A 86 -55.09 -138.55 -6.19
C PRO A 86 -53.82 -139.34 -6.52
N GLY A 87 -53.03 -139.71 -5.51
CA GLY A 87 -51.76 -140.44 -5.68
C GLY A 87 -50.51 -139.59 -6.01
N PHE A 88 -50.61 -138.25 -6.13
CA PHE A 88 -49.44 -137.37 -6.35
C PHE A 88 -49.39 -136.22 -5.33
N ARG A 89 -48.24 -136.07 -4.64
CA ARG A 89 -47.98 -134.95 -3.71
C ARG A 89 -46.90 -134.04 -4.29
N LEU A 90 -47.20 -132.76 -4.40
CA LEU A 90 -46.23 -131.72 -4.78
C LEU A 90 -45.67 -131.08 -3.51
N ILE A 91 -44.36 -131.12 -3.37
CA ILE A 91 -43.64 -130.39 -2.31
C ILE A 91 -42.88 -129.26 -2.99
N GLN A 92 -43.26 -128.03 -2.70
CA GLN A 92 -42.66 -126.84 -3.30
C GLN A 92 -41.78 -126.12 -2.27
N ASN A 93 -40.48 -126.03 -2.55
CA ASN A 93 -39.56 -125.11 -1.87
C ASN A 93 -39.09 -124.05 -2.87
N ARG A 94 -38.55 -122.93 -2.36
CA ARG A 94 -38.15 -121.77 -3.18
C ARG A 94 -37.08 -122.08 -4.23
N GLU A 95 -36.39 -123.22 -4.13
CA GLU A 95 -35.29 -123.62 -5.00
C GLU A 95 -35.53 -124.94 -5.75
N GLN A 96 -36.52 -125.76 -5.36
CA GLN A 96 -36.84 -127.03 -6.01
C GLN A 96 -38.33 -127.35 -5.89
N ILE A 97 -38.89 -127.89 -6.98
CA ILE A 97 -40.21 -128.50 -7.03
C ILE A 97 -40.00 -130.00 -7.19
N SER A 98 -40.48 -130.80 -6.24
CA SER A 98 -40.47 -132.26 -6.36
C SER A 98 -41.89 -132.80 -6.31
N VAL A 99 -42.19 -133.73 -7.23
CA VAL A 99 -43.46 -134.46 -7.29
C VAL A 99 -43.16 -135.87 -6.85
N THR A 100 -43.73 -136.29 -5.72
CA THR A 100 -43.62 -137.66 -5.23
C THR A 100 -44.90 -138.44 -5.53
N LEU A 101 -44.72 -139.62 -6.12
CA LEU A 101 -45.79 -140.60 -6.34
C LEU A 101 -46.09 -141.28 -5.01
N GLY A 102 -47.33 -141.22 -4.54
CA GLY A 102 -47.74 -141.86 -3.27
C GLY A 102 -47.85 -143.38 -3.42
N ASP A 103 -47.47 -144.14 -2.39
CA ASP A 103 -47.47 -145.63 -2.36
C ASP A 103 -48.84 -146.28 -2.66
N GLU A 104 -49.92 -145.50 -2.71
CA GLU A 104 -51.30 -145.90 -3.05
C GLU A 104 -51.43 -146.44 -4.49
N VAL A 105 -50.55 -146.09 -5.43
CA VAL A 105 -50.60 -146.57 -6.84
C VAL A 105 -50.08 -148.00 -7.04
N PHE A 106 -49.50 -148.62 -6.00
CA PHE A 106 -48.99 -150.00 -6.06
C PHE A 106 -49.90 -151.03 -5.35
N GLU A 107 -51.07 -150.65 -4.82
CA GLU A 107 -52.06 -151.60 -4.31
C GLU A 107 -52.79 -152.34 -5.45
N ARG A 108 -52.21 -153.46 -5.90
CA ARG A 108 -52.86 -154.38 -6.84
C ARG A 108 -53.86 -155.29 -6.09
N LYS A 109 -55.09 -154.82 -5.87
CA LYS A 109 -56.23 -155.68 -5.50
C LYS A 109 -56.67 -156.51 -6.71
N LYS A 110 -56.54 -157.83 -6.61
CA LYS A 110 -57.12 -158.80 -7.56
C LYS A 110 -58.63 -158.87 -7.38
N LYS A 111 -59.39 -158.80 -8.48
CA LYS A 111 -60.67 -159.51 -8.67
C LYS A 111 -60.97 -159.72 -10.16
N SER A 112 -61.55 -160.87 -10.42
CA SER A 112 -61.95 -161.49 -11.69
C SER A 112 -63.47 -161.48 -11.85
N GLU A 113 -64.00 -161.29 -13.06
CA GLU A 113 -65.29 -161.87 -13.55
C GLU A 113 -65.44 -161.52 -15.06
N ILE A 114 -65.34 -162.47 -16.01
CA ILE A 114 -66.36 -163.37 -16.62
C ILE A 114 -67.54 -162.56 -17.22
N MET A 115 -67.70 -162.42 -18.54
CA MET A 115 -68.50 -163.21 -19.51
C MET A 115 -68.56 -162.31 -20.79
N ASP A 116 -68.76 -162.72 -22.04
CA ASP A 116 -69.51 -163.84 -22.56
C ASP A 116 -69.11 -164.16 -24.01
N LYS A 117 -69.26 -165.43 -24.38
CA LYS A 117 -69.00 -165.96 -25.73
C LYS A 117 -70.15 -165.58 -26.67
N ILE A 118 -69.93 -164.57 -27.49
CA ILE A 118 -70.66 -164.41 -28.76
C ILE A 118 -69.63 -164.62 -29.88
N LYS A 119 -69.89 -165.63 -30.71
CA LYS A 119 -69.10 -165.96 -31.91
C LYS A 119 -69.29 -164.84 -32.94
N PHE A 120 -68.67 -163.70 -32.69
CA PHE A 120 -68.35 -162.77 -33.76
C PHE A 120 -67.25 -163.43 -34.59
N SER A 121 -67.39 -163.38 -35.91
CA SER A 121 -66.26 -163.73 -36.75
C SER A 121 -65.10 -162.81 -36.35
N ARG A 122 -63.85 -163.31 -36.34
CA ARG A 122 -62.66 -162.51 -35.96
C ARG A 122 -62.64 -161.14 -36.68
N THR A 123 -63.28 -161.08 -37.83
CA THR A 123 -63.50 -159.91 -38.69
C THR A 123 -64.39 -158.83 -38.07
N ASP A 124 -65.49 -159.15 -37.38
CA ASP A 124 -66.43 -158.13 -36.85
C ASP A 124 -65.85 -157.36 -35.66
N ILE A 125 -65.05 -158.02 -34.82
CA ILE A 125 -64.30 -157.40 -33.71
C ILE A 125 -63.19 -156.49 -34.24
N ILE A 126 -62.55 -156.90 -35.35
CA ILE A 126 -61.53 -156.09 -36.00
C ILE A 126 -62.16 -154.82 -36.57
N ILE A 127 -63.34 -154.90 -37.20
CA ILE A 127 -64.06 -153.74 -37.75
C ILE A 127 -64.46 -152.75 -36.65
N ASP A 128 -65.03 -153.20 -35.52
CA ASP A 128 -65.39 -152.33 -34.39
C ASP A 128 -64.15 -151.67 -33.75
N LEU A 129 -63.04 -152.40 -33.62
CA LEU A 129 -61.78 -151.82 -33.14
C LEU A 129 -61.18 -150.82 -34.15
N GLU A 130 -61.27 -151.09 -35.44
CA GLU A 130 -60.86 -150.16 -36.51
C GLU A 130 -61.73 -148.89 -36.51
N GLU A 131 -63.04 -149.02 -36.27
CA GLU A 131 -63.97 -147.92 -36.12
C GLU A 131 -63.67 -147.09 -34.86
N GLN A 132 -63.47 -147.72 -33.70
CA GLN A 132 -63.07 -147.03 -32.47
C GLN A 132 -61.71 -146.33 -32.60
N ILE A 133 -60.74 -146.96 -33.28
CA ILE A 133 -59.45 -146.31 -33.60
C ILE A 133 -59.67 -145.11 -34.52
N SER A 134 -60.60 -145.21 -35.47
CA SER A 134 -60.94 -144.10 -36.38
C SER A 134 -61.63 -142.95 -35.64
N GLU A 135 -62.60 -143.22 -34.76
CA GLU A 135 -63.26 -142.22 -33.93
C GLU A 135 -62.29 -141.55 -32.97
N LEU A 136 -61.43 -142.31 -32.30
CA LEU A 136 -60.38 -141.78 -31.42
C LEU A 136 -59.39 -140.92 -32.20
N MET A 137 -59.02 -141.32 -33.42
CA MET A 137 -58.16 -140.52 -34.29
C MET A 137 -58.81 -139.19 -34.65
N VAL A 138 -60.09 -139.18 -35.01
CA VAL A 138 -60.86 -137.96 -35.29
C VAL A 138 -60.92 -137.05 -34.05
N ILE A 139 -61.15 -137.61 -32.85
CA ILE A 139 -61.18 -136.85 -31.60
C ILE A 139 -59.80 -136.25 -31.29
N ILE A 140 -58.71 -137.02 -31.42
CA ILE A 140 -57.34 -136.55 -31.18
C ILE A 140 -56.97 -135.46 -32.18
N GLU A 141 -57.29 -135.63 -33.45
CA GLU A 141 -57.07 -134.61 -34.48
C GLU A 141 -57.86 -133.33 -34.19
N GLN A 142 -59.11 -133.46 -33.75
CA GLN A 142 -59.94 -132.33 -33.37
C GLN A 142 -59.38 -131.60 -32.14
N MET A 143 -59.00 -132.33 -31.11
CA MET A 143 -58.33 -131.78 -29.92
C MET A 143 -57.02 -131.07 -30.28
N ASN A 144 -56.23 -131.63 -31.19
CA ASN A 144 -55.00 -130.98 -31.67
C ASN A 144 -55.30 -129.69 -32.44
N ARG A 145 -56.33 -129.68 -33.30
CA ARG A 145 -56.78 -128.47 -34.00
C ARG A 145 -57.27 -127.40 -33.02
N GLU A 146 -58.06 -127.78 -32.02
CA GLU A 146 -58.56 -126.87 -30.98
C GLU A 146 -57.42 -126.34 -30.11
N HIS A 147 -56.48 -127.19 -29.69
CA HIS A 147 -55.32 -126.77 -28.91
C HIS A 147 -54.47 -125.75 -29.68
N GLN A 148 -54.17 -126.03 -30.95
CA GLN A 148 -53.46 -125.09 -31.83
C GLN A 148 -54.22 -123.77 -32.01
N SER A 149 -55.56 -123.82 -32.10
CA SER A 149 -56.40 -122.63 -32.19
C SER A 149 -56.36 -121.80 -30.91
N VAL A 150 -56.47 -122.43 -29.73
CA VAL A 150 -56.38 -121.77 -28.43
C VAL A 150 -54.98 -121.20 -28.20
N GLU A 151 -53.93 -121.95 -28.53
CA GLU A 151 -52.54 -121.49 -28.46
C GLU A 151 -52.32 -120.26 -29.35
N LYS A 152 -52.84 -120.28 -30.58
CA LYS A 152 -52.78 -119.14 -31.50
C LYS A 152 -53.56 -117.92 -30.97
N LEU A 153 -54.75 -118.13 -30.40
CA LEU A 153 -55.54 -117.06 -29.81
C LEU A 153 -54.83 -116.45 -28.60
N LEU A 154 -54.27 -117.30 -27.71
CA LEU A 154 -53.49 -116.87 -26.56
C LEU A 154 -52.22 -116.12 -26.98
N SER A 155 -51.53 -116.59 -28.03
CA SER A 155 -50.36 -115.90 -28.62
C SER A 155 -50.75 -114.53 -29.15
N ASN A 156 -51.86 -114.41 -29.88
CA ASN A 156 -52.35 -113.14 -30.40
C ASN A 156 -52.73 -112.15 -29.28
N GLU A 157 -53.42 -112.61 -28.23
CA GLU A 157 -53.77 -111.78 -27.07
C GLU A 157 -52.52 -111.33 -26.30
N MET A 158 -51.53 -112.22 -26.12
CA MET A 158 -50.25 -111.87 -25.50
C MET A 158 -49.52 -110.81 -26.34
N ASN A 159 -49.47 -110.97 -27.67
CA ASN A 159 -48.86 -109.99 -28.57
C ASN A 159 -49.58 -108.64 -28.51
N LEU A 160 -50.92 -108.63 -28.43
CA LEU A 160 -51.72 -107.42 -28.29
C LEU A 160 -51.40 -106.70 -26.97
N ARG A 161 -51.36 -107.42 -25.85
CA ARG A 161 -50.95 -106.87 -24.56
C ARG A 161 -49.53 -106.33 -24.56
N CYS A 162 -48.60 -107.03 -25.19
CA CYS A 162 -47.22 -106.55 -25.34
C CYS A 162 -47.17 -105.24 -26.13
N ALA A 163 -47.90 -105.15 -27.26
CA ALA A 163 -47.97 -103.95 -28.07
C ALA A 163 -48.63 -102.77 -27.33
N GLU A 164 -49.72 -103.02 -26.60
CA GLU A 164 -50.39 -102.00 -25.79
C GLU A 164 -49.50 -101.49 -24.66
N MET A 165 -48.82 -102.40 -23.94
CA MET A 165 -47.89 -102.03 -22.88
C MET A 165 -46.71 -101.21 -23.42
N GLN A 166 -46.16 -101.61 -24.58
CA GLN A 166 -45.09 -100.88 -25.24
C GLN A 166 -45.53 -99.48 -25.67
N LYS A 167 -46.70 -99.37 -26.31
CA LYS A 167 -47.28 -98.07 -26.70
C LYS A 167 -47.54 -97.17 -25.49
N ASN A 168 -48.03 -97.73 -24.38
CA ASN A 168 -48.24 -96.99 -23.13
C ASN A 168 -46.92 -96.48 -22.53
N PHE A 169 -45.87 -97.31 -22.56
CA PHE A 169 -44.54 -96.88 -22.11
C PHE A 169 -43.99 -95.75 -22.99
N GLU A 170 -44.10 -95.88 -24.32
CA GLU A 170 -43.67 -94.86 -25.27
C GLU A 170 -44.42 -93.53 -25.08
N ASN A 171 -45.74 -93.59 -24.89
CA ASN A 171 -46.55 -92.40 -24.62
C ASN A 171 -46.16 -91.72 -23.30
N LYS A 172 -46.04 -92.47 -22.19
CA LYS A 172 -45.60 -91.91 -20.91
C LYS A 172 -44.20 -91.30 -20.99
N ASN A 173 -43.29 -91.94 -21.72
CA ASN A 173 -41.94 -91.42 -21.92
C ASN A 173 -41.95 -90.13 -22.76
N ARG A 174 -42.84 -90.01 -23.75
CA ARG A 174 -43.03 -88.79 -24.54
C ARG A 174 -43.58 -87.66 -23.66
N GLU A 175 -44.67 -87.91 -22.94
CA GLU A 175 -45.29 -86.94 -22.02
C GLU A 175 -44.30 -86.44 -20.98
N LEU A 176 -43.50 -87.35 -20.38
CA LEU A 176 -42.48 -86.97 -19.42
C LEU A 176 -41.40 -86.06 -20.03
N LYS A 177 -40.94 -86.36 -21.24
CA LYS A 177 -39.96 -85.52 -21.95
C LYS A 177 -40.52 -84.14 -22.31
N GLU A 178 -41.78 -84.08 -22.74
CA GLU A 178 -42.47 -82.83 -23.05
C GLU A 178 -42.69 -81.97 -21.80
N ALA A 179 -43.15 -82.57 -20.70
CA ALA A 179 -43.29 -81.88 -19.41
C ALA A 179 -41.95 -81.34 -18.90
N HIS A 180 -40.89 -82.16 -18.93
CA HIS A 180 -39.56 -81.72 -18.52
C HIS A 180 -39.02 -80.59 -19.41
N ALA A 181 -39.25 -80.65 -20.73
CA ALA A 181 -38.89 -79.57 -21.64
C ALA A 181 -39.66 -78.28 -21.32
N ALA A 182 -40.97 -78.39 -21.04
CA ALA A 182 -41.80 -77.26 -20.64
C ALA A 182 -41.29 -76.63 -19.33
N GLU A 183 -41.04 -77.42 -18.29
CA GLU A 183 -40.48 -76.95 -17.01
C GLU A 183 -39.13 -76.25 -17.18
N LEU A 184 -38.23 -76.81 -18.00
CA LEU A 184 -36.94 -76.18 -18.30
C LEU A 184 -37.12 -74.83 -19.02
N THR A 185 -38.06 -74.74 -19.97
CA THR A 185 -38.33 -73.47 -20.65
C THR A 185 -38.97 -72.44 -19.73
N GLU A 186 -39.90 -72.84 -18.87
CA GLU A 186 -40.53 -71.97 -17.88
C GLU A 186 -39.49 -71.46 -16.88
N LEU A 187 -38.65 -72.35 -16.35
CA LEU A 187 -37.58 -72.01 -15.42
C LEU A 187 -36.58 -71.03 -16.07
N LYS A 188 -36.15 -71.31 -17.32
CA LYS A 188 -35.27 -70.42 -18.08
C LYS A 188 -35.91 -69.04 -18.28
N ASN A 189 -37.21 -68.98 -18.59
CA ASN A 189 -37.92 -67.73 -18.76
C ASN A 189 -38.06 -66.95 -17.44
N LYS A 190 -38.33 -67.63 -16.31
CA LYS A 190 -38.35 -67.02 -14.97
C LYS A 190 -37.00 -66.42 -14.61
N TYR A 191 -35.90 -67.16 -14.81
CA TYR A 191 -34.56 -66.62 -14.58
C TYR A 191 -34.24 -65.43 -15.47
N LYS A 192 -34.62 -65.47 -16.75
CA LYS A 192 -34.41 -64.34 -17.66
C LYS A 192 -35.21 -63.11 -17.20
N ALA A 193 -36.47 -63.28 -16.82
CA ALA A 193 -37.31 -62.19 -16.32
C ALA A 193 -36.75 -61.59 -15.02
N ALA A 194 -36.34 -62.43 -14.07
CA ALA A 194 -35.72 -61.98 -12.82
C ALA A 194 -34.40 -61.23 -13.06
N LEU A 195 -33.57 -61.71 -13.99
CA LEU A 195 -32.32 -61.04 -14.35
C LEU A 195 -32.56 -59.66 -14.98
N GLU A 196 -33.54 -59.52 -15.87
CA GLU A 196 -33.87 -58.22 -16.47
C GLU A 196 -34.49 -57.26 -15.45
N ALA A 197 -35.34 -57.75 -14.54
CA ALA A 197 -35.87 -56.95 -13.44
C ALA A 197 -34.75 -56.43 -12.51
N GLU A 198 -33.81 -57.29 -12.12
CA GLU A 198 -32.67 -56.90 -11.28
C GLU A 198 -31.75 -55.90 -11.98
N LYS A 199 -31.51 -56.07 -13.30
CA LYS A 199 -30.75 -55.10 -14.10
C LYS A 199 -31.43 -53.72 -14.12
N LEU A 200 -32.76 -53.69 -14.31
CA LEU A 200 -33.51 -52.43 -14.30
C LEU A 200 -33.47 -51.77 -12.91
N ALA A 201 -33.64 -52.53 -11.84
CA ALA A 201 -33.54 -52.02 -10.48
C ALA A 201 -32.13 -51.50 -10.14
N ALA A 202 -31.08 -52.17 -10.61
CA ALA A 202 -29.70 -51.72 -10.45
C ALA A 202 -29.42 -50.45 -11.27
N GLN A 203 -29.95 -50.36 -12.49
CA GLN A 203 -29.84 -49.19 -13.34
C GLN A 203 -30.53 -47.97 -12.71
N GLU A 204 -31.75 -48.14 -12.18
CA GLU A 204 -32.50 -47.09 -11.49
C GLU A 204 -31.74 -46.56 -10.28
N LYS A 205 -31.19 -47.45 -9.44
CA LYS A 205 -30.32 -47.05 -8.33
C LYS A 205 -29.08 -46.28 -8.78
N LEU A 206 -28.47 -46.68 -9.90
CA LEU A 206 -27.31 -45.99 -10.43
C LEU A 206 -27.67 -44.56 -10.87
N GLU A 207 -28.81 -44.38 -11.53
CA GLU A 207 -29.32 -43.06 -11.94
C GLU A 207 -29.68 -42.18 -10.73
N GLU A 208 -30.24 -42.76 -9.66
CA GLU A 208 -30.49 -42.05 -8.40
C GLU A 208 -29.18 -41.57 -7.76
N MET A 209 -28.20 -42.46 -7.62
CA MET A 209 -26.87 -42.12 -7.10
C MET A 209 -26.16 -41.05 -7.94
N GLU A 210 -26.33 -41.08 -9.27
CA GLU A 210 -25.78 -40.05 -10.16
C GLU A 210 -26.42 -38.67 -9.91
N LYS A 211 -27.75 -38.62 -9.69
CA LYS A 211 -28.46 -37.39 -9.33
C LYS A 211 -27.99 -36.86 -7.98
N GLU A 212 -27.85 -37.71 -6.97
CA GLU A 212 -27.32 -37.33 -5.65
C GLU A 212 -25.88 -36.82 -5.74
N TYR A 213 -25.02 -37.51 -6.49
CA TYR A 213 -23.65 -37.07 -6.74
C TYR A 213 -23.61 -35.69 -7.41
N LYS A 214 -24.44 -35.47 -8.44
CA LYS A 214 -24.54 -34.18 -9.12
C LYS A 214 -25.06 -33.08 -8.18
N TYR A 215 -26.05 -33.39 -7.35
CA TYR A 215 -26.55 -32.47 -6.33
C TYR A 215 -25.44 -32.08 -5.34
N LEU A 216 -24.75 -33.07 -4.76
CA LEU A 216 -23.68 -32.83 -3.80
C LEU A 216 -22.53 -32.04 -4.44
N LYS A 217 -22.16 -32.36 -5.68
CA LYS A 217 -21.17 -31.62 -6.45
C LYS A 217 -21.59 -30.16 -6.59
N ASN A 218 -22.84 -29.87 -6.95
CA ASN A 218 -23.33 -28.51 -7.09
C ASN A 218 -23.32 -27.75 -5.76
N VAL A 219 -23.81 -28.38 -4.68
CA VAL A 219 -23.79 -27.79 -3.33
C VAL A 219 -22.35 -27.45 -2.90
N PHE A 220 -21.39 -28.33 -3.19
CA PHE A 220 -19.98 -28.07 -2.90
C PHE A 220 -19.44 -26.87 -3.69
N HIS A 221 -19.78 -26.74 -4.98
CA HIS A 221 -19.37 -25.59 -5.78
C HIS A 221 -19.99 -24.29 -5.23
N THR A 222 -21.27 -24.29 -4.87
CA THR A 222 -21.92 -23.12 -4.27
C THR A 222 -21.29 -22.72 -2.93
N TYR A 223 -20.89 -23.69 -2.10
CA TYR A 223 -20.18 -23.42 -0.86
C TYR A 223 -18.79 -22.83 -1.14
N GLN A 224 -18.06 -23.37 -2.11
CA GLN A 224 -16.76 -22.87 -2.52
C GLN A 224 -16.86 -21.42 -3.05
N GLU A 225 -17.84 -21.14 -3.92
CA GLU A 225 -18.13 -19.79 -4.42
C GLU A 225 -18.47 -18.84 -3.27
N SER A 226 -19.35 -19.26 -2.36
CA SER A 226 -19.69 -18.47 -1.18
C SER A 226 -18.48 -18.14 -0.29
N ILE A 227 -17.53 -19.06 -0.11
CA ILE A 227 -16.29 -18.79 0.62
C ILE A 227 -15.41 -17.79 -0.14
N CYS A 228 -15.29 -17.97 -1.46
CA CYS A 228 -14.50 -17.08 -2.30
C CYS A 228 -15.04 -15.64 -2.22
N ASP A 229 -16.35 -15.46 -2.37
CA ASP A 229 -17.01 -14.17 -2.27
C ASP A 229 -16.84 -13.55 -0.87
N GLU A 230 -17.04 -14.33 0.20
CA GLU A 230 -16.84 -13.85 1.57
C GLU A 230 -15.38 -13.40 1.83
N MET A 231 -14.41 -14.14 1.29
CA MET A 231 -12.99 -13.80 1.41
C MET A 231 -12.65 -12.54 0.61
N GLU A 232 -13.19 -12.41 -0.60
CA GLU A 232 -13.00 -11.24 -1.46
C GLU A 232 -13.62 -9.97 -0.84
N ASP A 233 -14.81 -10.09 -0.25
CA ASP A 233 -15.47 -9.02 0.50
C ASP A 233 -14.64 -8.58 1.70
N LYS A 234 -14.19 -9.54 2.52
CA LYS A 234 -13.33 -9.27 3.68
C LYS A 234 -12.03 -8.61 3.26
N TRP A 235 -11.42 -9.08 2.17
CA TRP A 235 -10.19 -8.52 1.62
C TRP A 235 -10.41 -7.09 1.13
N SER A 236 -11.49 -6.85 0.39
CA SER A 236 -11.86 -5.53 -0.14
C SER A 236 -12.14 -4.53 0.97
N LYS A 237 -12.87 -4.93 2.03
CA LYS A 237 -13.11 -4.10 3.22
C LYS A 237 -11.80 -3.73 3.92
N LYS A 238 -10.92 -4.71 4.15
CA LYS A 238 -9.62 -4.47 4.80
C LYS A 238 -8.72 -3.58 3.97
N LYS A 239 -8.72 -3.73 2.65
CA LYS A 239 -7.98 -2.87 1.72
C LYS A 239 -8.49 -1.42 1.79
N ALA A 240 -9.81 -1.22 1.74
CA ALA A 240 -10.41 0.10 1.85
C ALA A 240 -10.13 0.76 3.21
N GLU A 241 -10.15 -0.01 4.30
CA GLU A 241 -9.79 0.47 5.64
C GLU A 241 -8.33 0.92 5.70
N TRP A 242 -7.39 0.15 5.13
CA TRP A 242 -5.99 0.54 5.05
C TRP A 242 -5.77 1.81 4.23
N GLU A 243 -6.43 1.93 3.08
CA GLU A 243 -6.35 3.14 2.24
C GLU A 243 -6.88 4.37 2.97
N LYS A 244 -8.03 4.25 3.67
CA LYS A 244 -8.57 5.32 4.50
C LYS A 244 -7.63 5.70 5.64
N ASN A 245 -7.04 4.73 6.33
CA ASN A 245 -6.12 4.97 7.43
C ASN A 245 -4.81 5.63 6.94
N GLU A 246 -4.27 5.18 5.81
CA GLU A 246 -3.11 5.81 5.19
C GLU A 246 -3.40 7.25 4.79
N GLN A 247 -4.57 7.51 4.19
CA GLN A 247 -4.98 8.86 3.83
C GLN A 247 -5.15 9.76 5.07
N LEU A 248 -5.78 9.27 6.13
CA LEU A 248 -5.93 10.01 7.38
C LEU A 248 -4.58 10.34 8.02
N GLU A 249 -3.62 9.41 8.05
CA GLU A 249 -2.29 9.68 8.59
C GLU A 249 -1.50 10.67 7.72
N ARG A 250 -1.61 10.58 6.39
CA ARG A 250 -1.04 11.59 5.48
C ARG A 250 -1.63 12.99 5.73
N GLU A 251 -2.96 13.09 5.85
CA GLU A 251 -3.65 14.35 6.14
C GLU A 251 -3.24 14.92 7.51
N LYS A 252 -3.12 14.06 8.53
CA LYS A 252 -2.68 14.45 9.87
C LYS A 252 -1.25 14.99 9.87
N ILE A 253 -0.32 14.34 9.17
CA ILE A 253 1.08 14.81 9.04
C ILE A 253 1.12 16.15 8.29
N LEU A 254 0.39 16.28 7.18
CA LEU A 254 0.32 17.52 6.40
C LEU A 254 -0.26 18.67 7.22
N LEU A 255 -1.34 18.42 7.97
CA LEU A 255 -1.94 19.41 8.86
C LEU A 255 -0.96 19.82 9.97
N HIS A 256 -0.25 18.86 10.56
CA HIS A 256 0.76 19.14 11.56
C HIS A 256 1.90 20.02 11.00
N GLN A 257 2.43 19.69 9.83
CA GLN A 257 3.46 20.48 9.15
C GLN A 257 2.97 21.89 8.79
N LYS A 258 1.75 22.01 8.22
CA LYS A 258 1.11 23.29 7.91
C LYS A 258 1.01 24.16 9.17
N ASN A 259 0.53 23.59 10.27
CA ASN A 259 0.39 24.32 11.53
C ASN A 259 1.75 24.76 12.10
N GLN A 260 2.79 23.92 12.02
CA GLN A 260 4.13 24.31 12.44
C GLN A 260 4.69 25.47 11.59
N ILE A 261 4.55 25.41 10.27
CA ILE A 261 5.03 26.46 9.37
C ILE A 261 4.27 27.77 9.62
N THR A 262 2.95 27.69 9.77
CA THR A 262 2.09 28.85 10.05
C THR A 262 2.51 29.53 11.36
N LYS A 263 2.68 28.78 12.45
CA LYS A 263 3.15 29.32 13.73
C LYS A 263 4.53 29.96 13.64
N ARG A 264 5.48 29.33 12.93
CA ARG A 264 6.83 29.89 12.71
C ARG A 264 6.77 31.18 11.90
N PHE A 265 5.90 31.24 10.91
CA PHE A 265 5.72 32.43 10.08
C PHE A 265 5.08 33.57 10.89
N GLU A 266 4.02 33.29 11.64
CA GLU A 266 3.37 34.26 12.54
C GLU A 266 4.36 34.82 13.56
N LEU A 267 5.15 33.95 14.22
CA LEU A 267 6.19 34.38 15.15
C LEU A 267 7.21 35.31 14.49
N LYS A 268 7.76 34.91 13.33
CA LYS A 268 8.72 35.75 12.59
C LYS A 268 8.11 37.08 12.14
N SER A 269 6.85 37.07 11.73
CA SER A 269 6.14 38.28 11.35
C SER A 269 5.97 39.21 12.55
N GLU A 270 5.66 38.68 13.73
CA GLU A 270 5.50 39.49 14.94
C GLU A 270 6.84 40.04 15.44
N GLU A 271 7.89 39.21 15.41
CA GLU A 271 9.27 39.63 15.70
C GLU A 271 9.73 40.74 14.73
N GLU A 272 9.43 40.63 13.44
CA GLU A 272 9.79 41.66 12.46
C GLU A 272 9.01 42.95 12.66
N LYS A 273 7.69 42.86 12.90
CA LYS A 273 6.88 44.04 13.26
C LYS A 273 7.44 44.73 14.49
N LYS A 274 7.82 43.97 15.53
CA LYS A 274 8.44 44.51 16.73
C LYS A 274 9.78 45.19 16.41
N ARG A 275 10.66 44.55 15.62
CA ARG A 275 11.93 45.16 15.19
C ARG A 275 11.73 46.48 14.45
N ILE A 276 10.79 46.51 13.51
CA ILE A 276 10.46 47.73 12.75
C ILE A 276 9.93 48.80 13.69
N ASN A 277 9.01 48.45 14.60
CA ASN A 277 8.45 49.40 15.56
C ASN A 277 9.51 49.96 16.53
N ASP A 278 10.39 49.10 17.04
CA ASP A 278 11.49 49.49 17.93
C ASP A 278 12.47 50.40 17.17
N SER A 279 12.82 50.05 15.93
CA SER A 279 13.67 50.88 15.06
C SER A 279 13.02 52.22 14.72
N TYR A 280 11.72 52.24 14.43
CA TYR A 280 10.96 53.46 14.16
C TYR A 280 10.91 54.36 15.39
N SER A 281 10.65 53.78 16.56
CA SER A 281 10.62 54.51 17.83
C SER A 281 11.99 55.11 18.16
N ALA A 282 13.07 54.34 17.98
CA ALA A 282 14.43 54.83 18.18
C ALA A 282 14.79 55.98 17.22
N ALA A 283 14.42 55.87 15.94
CA ALA A 283 14.64 56.93 14.96
C ALA A 283 13.85 58.20 15.31
N LEU A 284 12.60 58.05 15.77
CA LEU A 284 11.76 59.15 16.21
C LEU A 284 12.34 59.85 17.46
N GLU A 285 12.80 59.08 18.44
CA GLU A 285 13.47 59.62 19.63
C GLU A 285 14.76 60.37 19.29
N ASN A 286 15.57 59.84 18.38
CA ASN A 286 16.78 60.51 17.88
C ASN A 286 16.43 61.81 17.16
N PHE A 287 15.44 61.79 16.26
CA PHE A 287 14.97 62.99 15.57
C PHE A 287 14.46 64.06 16.54
N ASN A 288 13.69 63.67 17.55
CA ASN A 288 13.21 64.60 18.58
C ASN A 288 14.38 65.19 19.37
N ARG A 289 15.39 64.40 19.70
CA ARG A 289 16.61 64.87 20.38
C ARG A 289 17.38 65.88 19.53
N GLU A 290 17.65 65.55 18.26
CA GLU A 290 18.33 66.45 17.32
C GLU A 290 17.55 67.75 17.14
N LYS A 291 16.21 67.68 17.03
CA LYS A 291 15.33 68.85 16.95
C LYS A 291 15.45 69.72 18.21
N GLU A 292 15.44 69.13 19.41
CA GLU A 292 15.61 69.86 20.66
C GLU A 292 16.99 70.50 20.78
N GLU A 293 18.05 69.80 20.37
CA GLU A 293 19.42 70.33 20.35
C GLU A 293 19.54 71.52 19.39
N LEU A 294 18.95 71.41 18.19
CA LEU A 294 18.93 72.48 17.20
C LEU A 294 18.11 73.69 17.67
N LEU A 295 16.99 73.48 18.37
CA LEU A 295 16.24 74.55 19.02
C LEU A 295 17.06 75.27 20.09
N LYS A 296 17.74 74.53 20.98
CA LYS A 296 18.63 75.11 21.99
C LYS A 296 19.78 75.89 21.36
N GLN A 297 20.33 75.41 20.24
CA GLN A 297 21.38 76.12 19.51
C GLN A 297 20.84 77.41 18.89
N HIS A 298 19.68 77.35 18.23
CA HIS A 298 19.02 78.53 17.66
C HIS A 298 18.73 79.60 18.72
N GLU A 299 18.26 79.22 19.91
CA GLU A 299 18.05 80.15 21.03
C GLU A 299 19.35 80.85 21.45
N LYS A 300 20.45 80.09 21.57
CA LYS A 300 21.78 80.67 21.88
C LYS A 300 22.25 81.64 20.80
N ASP A 301 22.15 81.24 19.53
CA ASP A 301 22.56 82.07 18.40
C ASP A 301 21.72 83.36 18.33
N THR A 302 20.42 83.27 18.64
CA THR A 302 19.53 84.43 18.73
C THR A 302 19.99 85.41 19.81
N LEU A 303 20.35 84.91 21.00
CA LEU A 303 20.87 85.75 22.09
C LEU A 303 22.22 86.39 21.72
N GLN A 304 23.14 85.63 21.14
CA GLN A 304 24.42 86.16 20.67
C GLN A 304 24.24 87.23 19.59
N LEU A 305 23.30 87.03 18.68
CA LEU A 305 22.98 88.00 17.63
C LEU A 305 22.40 89.30 18.23
N GLU A 306 21.57 89.20 19.27
CA GLU A 306 21.06 90.37 20.00
C GLU A 306 22.18 91.12 20.74
N GLU A 307 23.10 90.41 21.38
CA GLU A 307 24.29 91.00 22.02
C GLU A 307 25.18 91.72 21.00
N LEU A 308 25.49 91.07 19.88
CA LEU A 308 26.26 91.67 18.79
C LEU A 308 25.56 92.89 18.17
N LYS A 309 24.23 92.88 18.12
CA LYS A 309 23.46 94.04 17.65
C LYS A 309 23.60 95.22 18.61
N LYS A 310 23.53 94.98 19.93
CA LYS A 310 23.73 96.02 20.96
C LYS A 310 25.16 96.57 20.91
N THR A 311 26.18 95.72 20.81
CA THR A 311 27.57 96.20 20.72
C THR A 311 27.83 96.98 19.43
N LYS A 312 27.25 96.54 18.31
CA LYS A 312 27.29 97.30 17.05
C LYS A 312 26.68 98.70 17.22
N GLU A 313 25.52 98.81 17.86
CA GLU A 313 24.85 100.09 18.12
C GLU A 313 25.72 101.02 18.97
N VAL A 314 26.33 100.52 20.07
CA VAL A 314 27.26 101.30 20.89
C VAL A 314 28.47 101.78 20.08
N ILE A 315 29.09 100.91 19.27
CA ILE A 315 30.24 101.29 18.43
C ILE A 315 29.83 102.34 17.38
N GLU A 316 28.65 102.23 16.78
CA GLU A 316 28.12 103.23 15.84
C GLU A 316 27.87 104.58 16.54
N GLU A 317 27.34 104.58 17.76
CA GLU A 317 27.18 105.79 18.59
C GLU A 317 28.54 106.42 18.94
N GLU A 318 29.52 105.63 19.39
CA GLU A 318 30.88 106.09 19.68
C GLU A 318 31.57 106.66 18.44
N LEU A 319 31.43 106.00 17.29
CA LEU A 319 31.99 106.45 16.02
C LEU A 319 31.35 107.78 15.58
N ASN A 320 30.03 107.93 15.75
CA ASN A 320 29.33 109.18 15.46
C ASN A 320 29.78 110.30 16.41
N ALA A 321 29.92 110.01 17.71
CA ALA A 321 30.44 110.98 18.68
C ALA A 321 31.88 111.41 18.33
N GLN A 322 32.75 110.48 17.95
CA GLN A 322 34.10 110.80 17.46
C GLN A 322 34.07 111.65 16.19
N THR A 323 33.16 111.36 15.26
CA THR A 323 32.96 112.16 14.03
C THR A 323 32.59 113.59 14.36
N ILE A 324 31.63 113.81 15.27
CA ILE A 324 31.22 115.14 15.75
C ILE A 324 32.39 115.88 16.42
N VAL A 325 33.18 115.19 17.27
CA VAL A 325 34.37 115.79 17.89
C VAL A 325 35.40 116.19 16.83
N LEU A 326 35.66 115.33 15.85
CA LEU A 326 36.62 115.59 14.77
C LEU A 326 36.16 116.76 13.89
N GLU A 327 34.88 116.84 13.54
CA GLU A 327 34.29 117.99 12.85
C GLU A 327 34.43 119.29 13.66
N SER A 328 34.19 119.24 14.97
CA SER A 328 34.33 120.39 15.87
C SER A 328 35.78 120.88 15.94
N LEU A 329 36.75 119.96 16.07
CA LEU A 329 38.18 120.27 16.08
C LEU A 329 38.62 120.85 14.74
N ASN A 330 38.17 120.27 13.62
CA ASN A 330 38.48 120.79 12.28
C ASN A 330 37.91 122.22 12.10
N THR A 331 36.72 122.49 12.62
CA THR A 331 36.12 123.83 12.62
C THR A 331 36.92 124.82 13.47
N ILE A 332 37.35 124.43 14.67
CA ILE A 332 38.20 125.24 15.55
C ILE A 332 39.57 125.51 14.90
N LEU A 333 40.19 124.49 14.31
CA LEU A 333 41.46 124.61 13.60
C LEU A 333 41.34 125.59 12.43
N TYR A 334 40.27 125.48 11.62
CA TYR A 334 40.01 126.41 10.53
C TYR A 334 39.82 127.84 11.04
N HIS A 335 39.03 128.04 12.10
CA HIS A 335 38.80 129.35 12.70
C HIS A 335 40.09 129.98 13.25
N THR A 336 40.88 129.22 14.00
CA THR A 336 42.17 129.66 14.55
C THR A 336 43.18 129.97 13.45
N GLN A 337 43.24 129.18 12.38
CA GLN A 337 44.06 129.47 11.20
C GLN A 337 43.66 130.80 10.54
N MET A 338 42.35 131.07 10.42
CA MET A 338 41.84 132.33 9.89
C MET A 338 42.18 133.54 10.78
N GLU A 339 42.00 133.43 12.10
CA GLU A 339 42.40 134.47 13.05
C GLU A 339 43.91 134.72 13.04
N LEU A 340 44.72 133.67 12.94
CA LEU A 340 46.17 133.79 12.79
C LEU A 340 46.54 134.53 11.50
N GLN A 341 45.89 134.23 10.38
CA GLN A 341 46.09 134.98 9.13
C GLN A 341 45.72 136.46 9.28
N LYS A 342 44.60 136.79 9.94
CA LYS A 342 44.24 138.18 10.23
C LYS A 342 45.30 138.88 11.09
N LYS A 343 45.73 138.25 12.20
CA LYS A 343 46.79 138.80 13.06
C LYS A 343 48.10 138.97 12.30
N LYS A 344 48.48 138.01 11.45
CA LYS A 344 49.65 138.12 10.56
C LYS A 344 49.54 139.32 9.61
N ALA A 345 48.36 139.56 9.02
CA ALA A 345 48.13 140.73 8.17
C ALA A 345 48.21 142.05 8.96
N VAL A 346 47.66 142.11 10.17
CA VAL A 346 47.77 143.28 11.06
C VAL A 346 49.22 143.57 11.44
N VAL A 347 49.97 142.54 11.85
CA VAL A 347 51.40 142.67 12.17
C VAL A 347 52.19 143.12 10.94
N GLY A 348 51.95 142.52 9.77
CA GLY A 348 52.60 142.94 8.53
C GLY A 348 52.27 144.40 8.14
N ASN A 349 51.05 144.87 8.41
CA ASN A 349 50.68 146.27 8.19
C ASN A 349 51.37 147.23 9.19
N LEU A 350 51.48 146.84 10.47
CA LEU A 350 52.22 147.60 11.47
C LEU A 350 53.71 147.66 11.13
N GLU A 351 54.31 146.55 10.71
CA GLU A 351 55.70 146.47 10.26
C GLU A 351 55.96 147.43 9.08
N LYS A 352 55.08 147.44 8.06
CA LYS A 352 55.14 148.43 6.97
C LYS A 352 55.00 149.87 7.45
N THR A 353 54.11 150.12 8.42
CA THR A 353 53.90 151.46 8.99
C THR A 353 55.16 151.93 9.72
N PHE A 354 55.79 151.06 10.52
CA PHE A 354 57.05 151.37 11.19
C PHE A 354 58.18 151.61 10.20
N GLN A 355 58.32 150.77 9.17
CA GLN A 355 59.30 151.00 8.10
C GLN A 355 59.08 152.37 7.42
N THR A 356 57.82 152.73 7.14
CA THR A 356 57.48 154.04 6.54
C THR A 356 57.80 155.19 7.48
N LYS A 357 57.47 155.07 8.78
CA LYS A 357 57.78 156.07 9.81
C LYS A 357 59.28 156.24 10.03
N PHE A 358 60.03 155.14 9.99
CA PHE A 358 61.49 155.18 10.02
C PHE A 358 62.03 155.94 8.82
N ALA A 359 61.57 155.62 7.61
CA ALA A 359 61.97 156.34 6.39
C ALA A 359 61.61 157.84 6.45
N GLU A 360 60.39 158.20 6.88
CA GLU A 360 59.99 159.61 7.09
C GLU A 360 60.89 160.33 8.10
N SER A 361 61.21 159.67 9.22
CA SER A 361 62.07 160.26 10.25
C SER A 361 63.50 160.40 9.78
N GLU A 362 64.02 159.40 9.06
CA GLU A 362 65.33 159.43 8.42
C GLU A 362 65.42 160.59 7.42
N GLU A 363 64.39 160.81 6.62
CA GLU A 363 64.32 161.91 5.65
C GLU A 363 64.20 163.29 6.34
N LYS A 364 63.44 163.40 7.43
CA LYS A 364 63.40 164.61 8.27
C LYS A 364 64.75 164.95 8.89
N PHE A 365 65.45 163.94 9.44
CA PHE A 365 66.80 164.14 9.98
C PHE A 365 67.75 164.59 8.88
N LYS A 366 67.66 163.97 7.69
CA LYS A 366 68.45 164.37 6.51
C LYS A 366 68.21 165.82 6.09
N TYR A 367 66.94 166.24 6.01
CA TYR A 367 66.56 167.63 5.71
C TYR A 367 67.06 168.61 6.78
N THR A 368 66.96 168.26 8.06
CA THR A 368 67.38 169.11 9.19
C THR A 368 68.90 169.30 9.19
N ILE A 369 69.65 168.21 8.94
CA ILE A 369 71.10 168.25 8.76
C ILE A 369 71.45 169.19 7.60
N GLN A 370 70.71 169.12 6.48
CA GLN A 370 70.95 169.96 5.31
C GLN A 370 70.71 171.46 5.59
N LEU A 371 69.60 171.79 6.27
CA LEU A 371 69.28 173.16 6.67
C LEU A 371 70.33 173.75 7.63
N LEU A 372 70.73 172.99 8.65
CA LEU A 372 71.79 173.40 9.59
C LEU A 372 73.14 173.56 8.89
N THR A 373 73.39 172.77 7.85
CA THR A 373 74.60 172.90 7.01
C THR A 373 74.57 174.21 6.22
N GLU A 374 73.43 174.56 5.61
CA GLU A 374 73.24 175.85 4.91
C GLU A 374 73.32 177.06 5.85
N GLU A 375 72.69 177.01 7.02
CA GLU A 375 72.80 178.06 8.05
C GLU A 375 74.25 178.23 8.52
N ASN A 376 74.98 177.14 8.74
CA ASN A 376 76.39 177.20 9.12
C ASN A 376 77.24 177.85 8.02
N ILE A 377 76.98 177.52 6.75
CA ILE A 377 77.63 178.16 5.59
C ILE A 377 77.31 179.67 5.57
N HIS A 378 76.04 180.04 5.78
CA HIS A 378 75.61 181.44 5.72
C HIS A 378 76.18 182.26 6.89
N LEU A 379 76.23 181.69 8.10
CA LEU A 379 76.89 182.30 9.27
C LEU A 379 78.39 182.47 9.04
N ARG A 380 79.07 181.47 8.46
CA ARG A 380 80.48 181.59 8.07
C ARG A 380 80.70 182.71 7.06
N GLN A 381 79.85 182.83 6.03
CA GLN A 381 79.91 183.93 5.05
C GLN A 381 79.66 185.31 5.68
N LYS A 382 78.72 185.41 6.62
CA LYS A 382 78.38 186.66 7.33
C LYS A 382 79.49 187.13 8.28
N ILE A 383 80.21 186.19 8.91
CA ILE A 383 81.41 186.48 9.71
C ILE A 383 82.55 186.99 8.82
N ILE A 384 82.73 186.42 7.63
CA ILE A 384 83.77 186.86 6.68
C ILE A 384 83.48 188.29 6.20
N ALA A 385 82.26 188.59 5.75
CA ALA A 385 81.89 189.93 5.27
C ALA A 385 82.01 191.03 6.35
N LYS A 386 81.73 190.69 7.62
CA LYS A 386 81.83 191.65 8.74
C LYS A 386 83.27 191.88 9.22
N ASN A 387 84.18 190.96 8.92
CA ASN A 387 85.61 191.13 9.18
C ASN A 387 86.31 192.00 8.12
N GLU A 388 85.73 192.15 6.91
CA GLU A 388 86.28 192.99 5.83
C GLU A 388 85.94 194.49 5.98
N GLU A 389 84.82 194.85 6.64
CA GLU A 389 84.35 196.25 6.75
C GLU A 389 85.04 197.09 7.85
N ILE A 390 85.83 196.45 8.74
CA ILE A 390 86.50 197.11 9.89
C ILE A 390 87.96 197.49 9.58
N TYR A 391 88.52 197.12 8.43
CA TYR A 391 89.98 197.13 8.20
C TYR A 391 90.58 198.30 7.39
N GLU A 392 89.84 199.37 7.03
CA GLU A 392 90.37 200.50 6.23
C GLU A 392 90.43 201.90 6.89
N GLU A 393 90.26 202.05 8.21
CA GLU A 393 90.68 203.31 8.87
C GLU A 393 91.20 203.09 10.30
N ARG A 394 92.53 203.25 10.45
CA ARG A 394 93.35 203.29 11.70
C ARG A 394 94.12 202.00 12.11
N LEU A 395 94.87 201.47 11.14
CA LEU A 395 96.32 201.16 11.12
C LEU A 395 97.03 200.59 12.36
N GLY A 396 97.61 199.39 12.21
CA GLY A 396 98.82 198.98 12.93
C GLY A 396 99.02 197.48 13.17
N LYS A 397 100.12 196.97 12.61
CA LYS A 397 100.91 195.78 13.05
C LYS A 397 100.33 194.36 12.86
N SER A 398 101.02 193.68 11.95
CA SER A 398 101.73 192.40 12.16
C SER A 398 100.90 191.12 12.30
N THR A 399 100.99 190.23 11.30
CA THR A 399 101.79 188.97 11.32
C THR A 399 101.13 187.95 12.26
N SER A 400 100.64 186.77 11.87
CA SER A 400 101.27 185.64 11.16
C SER A 400 100.20 184.52 11.14
N VAL A 401 100.05 183.65 10.13
CA VAL A 401 100.73 182.33 10.00
C VAL A 401 100.35 181.42 11.21
N THR A 402 99.78 180.21 11.12
CA THR A 402 100.05 178.96 10.37
C THR A 402 99.06 177.90 10.92
N ILE A 403 98.51 176.98 10.11
CA ILE A 403 98.85 175.52 10.00
C ILE A 403 98.70 174.67 11.28
N TYR A 404 98.00 173.54 11.13
CA TYR A 404 98.33 172.12 11.47
C TYR A 404 97.02 171.39 11.81
N GLU A 405 96.60 170.40 11.01
CA GLU A 405 97.02 168.98 10.99
C GLU A 405 96.58 168.21 12.25
N ASP A 406 96.02 167.03 11.95
CA ASP A 406 96.21 165.76 12.63
C ASP A 406 95.08 165.16 13.50
N ASP A 407 94.84 163.89 13.16
CA ASP A 407 94.78 162.70 14.01
C ASP A 407 93.46 162.04 14.53
N SER A 408 93.38 160.77 14.13
CA SER A 408 93.10 159.51 14.87
C SER A 408 91.74 159.13 15.54
N ASN A 409 91.26 157.96 15.08
CA ASN A 409 90.81 156.72 15.78
C ASN A 409 89.78 156.70 16.92
N THR A 410 88.87 155.68 16.85
CA THR A 410 88.44 154.65 17.85
C THR A 410 86.96 154.24 17.61
N LEU A 411 86.39 153.05 17.89
CA LEU A 411 86.77 151.65 18.21
C LEU A 411 85.42 150.87 18.46
N GLU A 412 85.33 149.58 18.05
CA GLU A 412 84.57 148.42 18.65
C GLU A 412 83.04 148.49 18.99
N ASP A 413 82.19 147.44 19.04
CA ASP A 413 82.36 145.97 19.14
C ASP A 413 81.04 145.18 18.82
N SER A 414 81.20 143.89 18.49
CA SER A 414 80.43 142.64 18.80
C SER A 414 78.87 142.56 18.78
N SER A 415 78.15 141.46 18.44
CA SER A 415 78.39 140.00 18.51
C SER A 415 77.30 139.16 17.76
N ASN A 416 77.72 138.02 17.18
CA ASN A 416 77.13 136.64 17.09
C ASN A 416 75.61 136.38 17.36
N LYS A 417 74.90 135.38 16.79
CA LYS A 417 75.23 134.04 16.26
C LYS A 417 73.99 133.45 15.52
N ARG A 418 74.26 132.39 14.75
CA ARG A 418 73.38 131.49 13.95
C ARG A 418 71.94 131.25 14.39
#